data_AF-A0A821AWI5-F1
#
_entry.id   AF-A0A821AWI5-F1
#
_cell.length_a   1.000
_cell.length_b   1.000
_cell.length_c   1.000
_cell.angle_alpha   90.00
_cell.angle_beta   90.00
_cell.angle_gamma   90.00
#
_symmetry.space_group_name_H-M   'P 1'
#
loop_
_entity.id
_entity.type
_entity.pdbx_description
1 polymer ?
#
loop_
_entity_poly.entity_id
_entity_poly.type
_entity_poly.pdbx_seq_one_letter_code
_entity_poly.pdbx_strand_id
1 'polypeptide(L)'
;MDHIGFKEETFVIKLLDILRESKPKKYLSLHIKDIQPSNKKETYLIKSLTDYSFISRLCISESVVSQKLIDALYHASKVNDTLTYMNFYDSQVNDEDKAQLHSLYETGNLLQLGFYEQSRWDVRFAKLNEQQSRGKSNKILNFILIDENNLQGKQQIFIDDSDPKLV
;
A
#
# COMPACT_ATOMS: atom_id res chain seq x y z
N MET A 1 -1.18 11.35 17.05
CA MET A 1 -1.59 11.33 15.64
C MET A 1 -1.57 9.88 15.23
N ASP A 2 -2.72 9.24 15.26
CA ASP A 2 -2.88 7.86 14.81
C ASP A 2 -2.64 7.86 13.30
N HIS A 3 -1.63 7.14 12.81
CA HIS A 3 -1.31 7.18 11.39
C HIS A 3 -2.43 6.49 10.58
N ILE A 4 -3.19 7.33 9.87
CA ILE A 4 -4.50 7.07 9.26
C ILE A 4 -4.27 6.42 7.88
N GLY A 5 -4.27 5.09 7.80
CA GLY A 5 -4.48 4.45 6.51
C GLY A 5 -5.86 4.83 5.97
N PHE A 6 -6.03 4.88 4.65
CA PHE A 6 -7.24 5.39 4.02
C PHE A 6 -8.44 4.50 4.32
N LYS A 7 -9.38 4.99 5.13
CA LYS A 7 -10.61 4.30 5.52
C LYS A 7 -11.76 4.69 4.60
N GLU A 8 -11.89 5.96 4.27
CA GLU A 8 -13.05 6.50 3.56
C GLU A 8 -13.16 5.93 2.14
N GLU A 9 -14.22 5.15 1.87
CA GLU A 9 -14.40 4.44 0.60
C GLU A 9 -14.37 5.40 -0.61
N THR A 10 -15.08 6.52 -0.51
CA THR A 10 -15.15 7.51 -1.60
C THR A 10 -13.78 8.13 -1.87
N PHE A 11 -12.98 8.35 -0.84
CA PHE A 11 -11.63 8.89 -0.99
C PHE A 11 -10.72 7.88 -1.70
N VAL A 12 -10.71 6.62 -1.24
CA VAL A 12 -9.86 5.56 -1.84
C VAL A 12 -10.20 5.36 -3.31
N ILE A 13 -11.49 5.33 -3.64
CA ILE A 13 -11.97 5.21 -5.02
C ILE A 13 -11.44 6.35 -5.89
N LYS A 14 -11.62 7.60 -5.45
CA LYS A 14 -11.14 8.78 -6.18
C LYS A 14 -9.62 8.78 -6.36
N LEU A 15 -8.89 8.42 -5.31
CA LEU A 15 -7.43 8.31 -5.37
C LEU A 15 -7.01 7.28 -6.42
N LEU A 16 -7.60 6.09 -6.40
CA LEU A 16 -7.29 5.04 -7.38
C LEU A 16 -7.64 5.47 -8.80
N ASP A 17 -8.75 6.17 -9.03
CA ASP A 17 -9.08 6.71 -10.36
C ASP A 17 -8.04 7.72 -10.84
N ILE A 18 -7.65 8.68 -10.00
CA ILE A 18 -6.60 9.65 -10.33
C ILE A 18 -5.28 8.94 -10.65
N LEU A 19 -4.91 7.90 -9.91
CA LEU A 19 -3.69 7.13 -10.15
C LEU A 19 -3.74 6.36 -11.46
N ARG A 20 -4.90 5.79 -11.82
CA ARG A 20 -5.10 5.09 -13.11
C ARG A 20 -5.00 6.06 -14.29
N GLU A 21 -5.57 7.25 -14.17
CA GLU A 21 -5.53 8.28 -15.21
C GLU A 21 -4.13 8.86 -15.38
N SER A 22 -3.47 9.18 -14.26
CA SER A 22 -2.13 9.80 -14.28
C SER A 22 -1.02 8.84 -14.70
N LYS A 23 -1.24 7.52 -14.61
CA LYS A 23 -0.28 6.47 -14.98
C LYS A 23 1.13 6.78 -14.46
N PRO A 24 1.30 6.90 -13.13
CA PRO A 24 2.57 7.31 -12.57
C PRO A 24 3.67 6.34 -13.00
N LYS A 25 4.81 6.91 -13.42
CA LYS A 25 5.98 6.12 -13.86
C LYS A 25 6.75 5.49 -12.69
N LYS A 26 6.42 5.86 -11.45
CA LYS A 26 7.07 5.39 -10.23
C LYS A 26 6.10 4.48 -9.48
N TYR A 27 6.65 3.47 -8.82
CA TYR A 27 5.85 2.59 -7.99
C TYR A 27 5.43 3.26 -6.67
N LEU A 28 4.19 3.00 -6.26
CA LEU A 28 3.51 3.65 -5.16
C LEU A 28 3.43 2.77 -3.92
N SER A 29 3.49 3.40 -2.75
CA SER A 29 3.11 2.80 -1.47
C SER A 29 1.73 3.28 -1.03
N LEU A 30 0.82 2.34 -0.71
CA LEU A 30 -0.52 2.62 -0.20
C LEU A 30 -0.76 1.91 1.14
N HIS A 31 -1.45 2.59 2.05
CA HIS A 31 -2.02 1.98 3.25
C HIS A 31 -3.53 2.21 3.23
N ILE A 32 -4.29 1.11 3.14
CA ILE A 32 -5.75 1.14 3.08
C ILE A 32 -6.30 0.41 4.32
N LYS A 33 -7.34 0.98 4.92
CA LYS A 33 -8.02 0.40 6.08
C LYS A 33 -9.43 -0.07 5.72
N ASP A 34 -10.01 -0.91 6.58
CA ASP A 34 -11.45 -1.23 6.56
C ASP A 34 -11.94 -1.74 5.20
N ILE A 35 -11.13 -2.57 4.54
CA ILE A 35 -11.54 -3.31 3.35
C ILE A 35 -12.46 -4.42 3.81
N GLN A 36 -13.61 -4.55 3.15
CA GLN A 36 -14.61 -5.57 3.44
C GLN A 36 -14.94 -6.31 2.14
N PRO A 37 -15.23 -7.61 2.19
CA PRO A 37 -15.57 -8.39 1.02
C PRO A 37 -16.74 -7.77 0.25
N SER A 38 -16.59 -7.66 -1.07
CA SER A 38 -17.58 -7.13 -2.01
C SER A 38 -17.94 -5.65 -1.85
N ASN A 39 -17.24 -4.87 -1.01
CA ASN A 39 -17.41 -3.43 -1.00
C ASN A 39 -16.76 -2.78 -2.24
N LYS A 40 -17.13 -1.52 -2.54
CA LYS A 40 -16.62 -0.85 -3.75
C LYS A 40 -15.13 -0.58 -3.62
N LYS A 41 -14.67 -0.26 -2.41
CA LYS A 41 -13.24 -0.07 -2.11
C LYS A 41 -12.39 -1.28 -2.50
N GLU A 42 -12.79 -2.48 -2.13
CA GLU A 42 -12.15 -3.75 -2.50
C GLU A 42 -12.18 -3.94 -4.01
N THR A 43 -13.35 -3.77 -4.63
CA THR A 43 -13.52 -3.92 -6.08
C THR A 43 -12.57 -3.01 -6.86
N TYR A 44 -12.41 -1.76 -6.42
CA TYR A 44 -11.49 -0.81 -7.02
C TYR A 44 -10.02 -1.17 -6.75
N LEU A 45 -9.69 -1.65 -5.56
CA LEU A 45 -8.34 -2.10 -5.26
C LEU A 45 -7.95 -3.30 -6.13
N ILE A 46 -8.82 -4.32 -6.22
CA ILE A 46 -8.65 -5.49 -7.09
C ILE A 46 -8.37 -5.05 -8.52
N LYS A 47 -9.23 -4.18 -9.08
CA LYS A 47 -9.03 -3.67 -10.44
C LYS A 47 -7.67 -2.98 -10.60
N SER A 48 -7.23 -2.22 -9.60
CA SER A 48 -5.95 -1.52 -9.63
C SER A 48 -4.74 -2.46 -9.55
N LEU A 49 -4.86 -3.57 -8.82
CA LEU A 49 -3.81 -4.58 -8.69
C LEU A 49 -3.70 -5.46 -9.94
N THR A 50 -4.83 -5.81 -10.54
CA THR A 50 -4.87 -6.70 -11.71
C THR A 50 -4.53 -5.96 -13.00
N ASP A 51 -5.17 -4.82 -13.25
CA ASP A 51 -5.13 -4.15 -14.57
C ASP A 51 -4.04 -3.07 -14.66
N TYR A 52 -3.44 -2.67 -13.51
CA TYR A 52 -2.49 -1.55 -13.45
C TYR A 52 -1.24 -1.92 -12.64
N SER A 53 -0.15 -1.20 -12.91
CA SER A 53 1.19 -1.52 -12.42
C SER A 53 1.77 -0.46 -11.47
N PHE A 54 0.94 0.43 -10.94
CA PHE A 54 1.43 1.56 -10.14
C PHE A 54 1.63 1.25 -8.65
N ILE A 55 1.09 0.16 -8.10
CA ILE A 55 1.24 -0.18 -6.66
C ILE A 55 2.44 -1.13 -6.48
N SER A 56 3.43 -0.74 -5.67
CA SER A 56 4.53 -1.64 -5.26
C SER A 56 4.56 -2.04 -3.81
N ARG A 57 3.94 -1.23 -2.96
CA ARG A 57 3.85 -1.52 -1.54
C ARG A 57 2.41 -1.33 -1.13
N LEU A 58 1.83 -2.35 -0.52
CA LEU A 58 0.49 -2.28 -0.02
C LEU A 58 0.48 -2.72 1.43
N CYS A 59 -0.13 -1.90 2.28
CA CYS A 59 -0.51 -2.35 3.60
C CYS A 59 -2.01 -2.27 3.74
N ILE A 60 -2.58 -3.34 4.26
CA ILE A 60 -3.99 -3.45 4.56
C ILE A 60 -4.10 -3.53 6.08
N SER A 61 -5.01 -2.76 6.68
CA SER A 61 -5.28 -2.91 8.11
C SER A 61 -6.74 -2.87 8.49
N GLU A 62 -7.09 -3.42 9.65
CA GLU A 62 -8.46 -3.42 10.19
C GLU A 62 -9.48 -3.90 9.13
N SER A 63 -9.16 -4.98 8.42
CA SER A 63 -9.87 -5.40 7.20
C SER A 63 -10.21 -6.88 7.21
N VAL A 64 -11.24 -7.25 6.47
CA VAL A 64 -11.54 -8.64 6.12
C VAL A 64 -11.16 -8.83 4.66
N VAL A 65 -10.13 -9.65 4.42
CA VAL A 65 -9.55 -9.83 3.08
C VAL A 65 -10.24 -11.00 2.39
N SER A 66 -10.89 -10.75 1.25
CA SER A 66 -11.50 -11.83 0.48
C SER A 66 -10.49 -12.60 -0.36
N GLN A 67 -10.83 -13.83 -0.75
CA GLN A 67 -10.06 -14.63 -1.71
C GLN A 67 -9.79 -13.85 -3.01
N LYS A 68 -10.76 -13.09 -3.51
CA LYS A 68 -10.60 -12.30 -4.75
C LYS A 68 -9.52 -11.24 -4.61
N LEU A 69 -9.40 -10.64 -3.43
CA LEU A 69 -8.33 -9.70 -3.14
C LEU A 69 -6.97 -10.42 -3.05
N ILE A 70 -6.91 -11.59 -2.41
CA ILE A 70 -5.70 -12.43 -2.38
C ILE A 70 -5.23 -12.80 -3.80
N ASP A 71 -6.15 -13.23 -4.67
CA ASP A 71 -5.83 -13.56 -6.06
C ASP A 71 -5.26 -12.35 -6.82
N ALA A 72 -5.84 -11.16 -6.60
CA ALA A 72 -5.35 -9.93 -7.21
C ALA A 72 -3.96 -9.51 -6.68
N LEU A 73 -3.71 -9.68 -5.39
CA LEU A 73 -2.39 -9.44 -4.80
C LEU A 73 -1.34 -10.41 -5.35
N TYR A 74 -1.73 -11.68 -5.48
CA TYR A 74 -0.87 -12.70 -6.07
C TYR A 74 -0.54 -12.37 -7.52
N HIS A 75 -1.55 -12.01 -8.32
CA HIS A 75 -1.38 -11.58 -9.71
C HIS A 75 -0.45 -10.36 -9.83
N ALA A 76 -0.67 -9.32 -9.02
CA ALA A 76 0.15 -8.11 -9.03
C ALA A 76 1.63 -8.39 -8.72
N SER A 77 1.90 -9.36 -7.84
CA SER A 77 3.26 -9.72 -7.44
C SER A 77 3.92 -10.69 -8.44
N LYS A 78 3.16 -11.68 -8.93
CA LYS A 78 3.72 -12.77 -9.75
C LYS A 78 3.72 -12.48 -11.24
N VAL A 79 2.63 -11.89 -11.74
CA VAL A 79 2.41 -11.68 -13.17
C VAL A 79 2.85 -10.28 -13.58
N ASN A 80 2.41 -9.27 -12.81
CA ASN A 80 2.75 -7.88 -13.13
C ASN A 80 4.13 -7.47 -12.61
N ASP A 81 4.70 -8.21 -11.63
CA ASP A 81 5.97 -7.92 -10.96
C ASP A 81 6.03 -6.49 -10.39
N THR A 82 4.90 -5.99 -9.91
CA THR A 82 4.76 -4.62 -9.42
C THR A 82 4.74 -4.57 -7.91
N LEU A 83 3.94 -5.45 -7.29
CA LEU A 83 3.77 -5.52 -5.85
C LEU A 83 4.88 -6.36 -5.21
N THR A 84 5.79 -5.71 -4.49
CA THR A 84 6.97 -6.34 -3.88
C THR A 84 6.97 -6.28 -2.35
N TYR A 85 6.04 -5.53 -1.74
CA TYR A 85 5.88 -5.45 -0.29
C TYR A 85 4.42 -5.52 0.10
N MET A 86 4.09 -6.42 1.03
CA MET A 86 2.76 -6.54 1.61
C MET A 86 2.81 -6.66 3.12
N ASN A 87 1.97 -5.89 3.82
CA ASN A 87 1.71 -6.11 5.24
C ASN A 87 0.21 -6.09 5.53
N PHE A 88 -0.20 -6.93 6.46
CA PHE A 88 -1.55 -7.01 6.99
C PHE A 88 -1.50 -6.72 8.48
N TYR A 89 -2.26 -5.75 8.95
CA TYR A 89 -2.31 -5.35 10.34
C TYR A 89 -3.74 -5.46 10.86
N ASP A 90 -3.98 -6.23 11.91
CA ASP A 90 -5.32 -6.45 12.44
C ASP A 90 -6.32 -6.78 11.31
N SER A 91 -5.92 -7.70 10.43
CA SER A 91 -6.70 -8.06 9.25
C SER A 91 -6.95 -9.55 9.23
N GLN A 92 -8.18 -9.93 8.89
CA GLN A 92 -8.58 -11.33 8.78
C GLN A 92 -8.10 -11.87 7.44
N VAL A 93 -7.06 -12.69 7.50
CA VAL A 93 -6.52 -13.50 6.40
C VAL A 93 -6.47 -14.93 6.92
N ASN A 94 -7.09 -15.88 6.21
CA ASN A 94 -7.06 -17.28 6.60
C ASN A 94 -5.68 -17.90 6.32
N ASP A 95 -5.43 -19.10 6.85
CA ASP A 95 -4.10 -19.71 6.76
C ASP A 95 -3.75 -20.22 5.36
N GLU A 96 -4.74 -20.60 4.55
CA GLU A 96 -4.54 -20.98 3.15
C GLU A 96 -4.06 -19.79 2.32
N ASP A 97 -4.71 -18.63 2.49
CA ASP A 97 -4.34 -17.38 1.85
C ASP A 97 -2.97 -16.88 2.31
N LYS A 98 -2.65 -16.99 3.60
CA LYS A 98 -1.30 -16.69 4.10
C LYS A 98 -0.26 -17.58 3.44
N ALA A 99 -0.51 -18.88 3.33
CA ALA A 99 0.42 -19.82 2.71
C ALA A 99 0.65 -19.48 1.22
N GLN A 100 -0.42 -19.12 0.50
CA GLN A 100 -0.33 -18.67 -0.88
C GLN A 100 0.55 -17.41 -1.01
N LEU A 101 0.34 -16.40 -0.18
CA LEU A 101 1.17 -15.18 -0.20
C LEU A 101 2.61 -15.45 0.25
N HIS A 102 2.83 -16.36 1.22
CA HIS A 102 4.17 -16.75 1.66
C HIS A 102 4.99 -17.38 0.54
N SER A 103 4.37 -18.16 -0.36
CA SER A 103 5.06 -18.73 -1.52
C SER A 103 5.69 -17.66 -2.44
N LEU A 104 5.09 -16.46 -2.52
CA LEU A 104 5.66 -15.34 -3.27
C LEU A 104 6.92 -14.78 -2.61
N TYR A 105 6.98 -14.78 -1.28
CA TYR A 105 8.17 -14.38 -0.55
C TYR A 105 9.30 -15.41 -0.72
N GLU A 106 8.98 -16.71 -0.64
CA GLU A 106 9.97 -17.78 -0.83
C GLU A 106 10.53 -17.81 -2.25
N THR A 107 9.71 -17.50 -3.25
CA THR A 107 10.12 -17.44 -4.66
C THR A 107 10.78 -16.12 -5.07
N GLY A 108 10.93 -15.17 -4.14
CA GLY A 108 11.59 -13.88 -4.36
C GLY A 108 10.76 -12.83 -5.09
N ASN A 109 9.47 -13.09 -5.35
CA ASN A 109 8.54 -12.10 -5.90
C ASN A 109 8.20 -11.02 -4.87
N LEU A 110 8.21 -11.35 -3.58
CA LEU A 110 8.08 -10.37 -2.49
C LEU A 110 9.40 -10.19 -1.76
N LEU A 111 9.74 -8.93 -1.51
CA LEU A 111 10.83 -8.53 -0.63
C LEU A 111 10.38 -8.44 0.83
N GLN A 112 9.08 -8.33 1.08
CA GLN A 112 8.51 -8.34 2.42
C GLN A 112 7.07 -8.85 2.42
N LEU A 113 6.78 -9.72 3.38
CA LEU A 113 5.44 -10.13 3.76
C LEU A 113 5.32 -10.12 5.29
N GLY A 114 4.24 -9.55 5.82
CA GLY A 114 3.99 -9.54 7.26
C GLY A 114 2.52 -9.59 7.62
N PHE A 115 2.20 -10.36 8.66
CA PHE A 115 0.88 -10.41 9.28
C PHE A 115 1.04 -10.06 10.76
N TYR A 116 0.29 -9.09 11.26
CA TYR A 116 0.45 -8.53 12.59
C TYR A 116 -0.91 -8.30 13.25
N GLU A 117 -1.05 -8.62 14.53
CA GLU A 117 -2.30 -8.39 15.29
C GLU A 117 -2.48 -6.94 15.76
N GLN A 118 -1.47 -6.10 15.61
CA GLN A 118 -1.53 -4.67 15.90
C GLN A 118 -0.84 -3.88 14.80
N SER A 119 -1.41 -2.72 14.45
CA SER A 119 -0.81 -1.78 13.51
C SER A 119 0.52 -1.24 14.03
N ARG A 120 1.64 -1.94 13.76
CA ARG A 120 3.02 -1.48 14.03
C ARG A 120 3.47 -0.32 13.14
N TRP A 121 2.56 0.24 12.36
CA TRP A 121 2.82 1.42 11.55
C TRP A 121 3.25 2.62 12.41
N ASP A 122 2.74 2.72 13.64
CA ASP A 122 3.16 3.70 14.64
C ASP A 122 4.67 3.64 14.92
N VAL A 123 5.24 2.45 15.13
CA VAL A 123 6.65 2.27 15.53
C VAL A 123 7.60 2.39 14.34
N ARG A 124 7.24 1.88 13.17
CA ARG A 124 8.10 1.93 11.97
C ARG A 124 8.10 3.32 11.34
N PHE A 125 6.96 4.02 11.26
CA PHE A 125 6.92 5.40 10.79
C PHE A 125 7.49 6.39 11.81
N ALA A 126 7.28 6.21 13.12
CA ALA A 126 7.96 7.04 14.11
C ALA A 126 9.48 6.96 13.97
N LYS A 127 10.04 5.76 13.76
CA LYS A 127 11.47 5.58 13.47
C LYS A 127 11.90 6.21 12.14
N LEU A 128 11.08 6.12 11.09
CA LEU A 128 11.40 6.72 9.78
C LEU A 128 11.36 8.26 9.84
N ASN A 129 10.35 8.85 10.48
CA ASN A 129 10.24 10.29 10.73
C ASN A 129 11.37 10.79 11.65
N GLU A 130 11.74 10.03 12.68
CA GLU A 130 12.88 10.32 13.55
C GLU A 130 14.23 10.26 12.79
N GLN A 131 14.36 9.34 11.82
CA GLN A 131 15.56 9.25 10.97
C GLN A 131 15.64 10.37 9.93
N GLN A 132 14.50 10.78 9.35
CA GLN A 132 14.42 11.87 8.38
C GLN A 132 14.65 13.25 9.03
N SER A 133 14.09 13.48 10.22
CA SER A 133 14.36 14.68 11.04
C SER A 133 15.79 14.76 11.60
N ARG A 134 16.49 13.62 11.69
CA ARG A 134 17.93 13.55 12.03
C ARG A 134 18.87 13.64 10.82
N GLY A 135 18.37 13.96 9.62
CA GLY A 135 19.20 14.19 8.44
C GLY A 135 19.80 12.94 7.81
N LYS A 136 19.31 11.73 8.13
CA LYS A 136 19.70 10.51 7.43
C LYS A 136 18.78 10.32 6.23
N SER A 137 19.21 10.82 5.07
CA SER A 137 18.50 10.64 3.79
C SER A 137 18.48 9.15 3.43
N ASN A 138 17.33 8.50 3.63
CA ASN A 138 17.09 7.16 3.09
C ASN A 138 16.86 7.32 1.58
N LYS A 139 17.86 6.98 0.77
CA LYS A 139 17.71 6.97 -0.69
C LYS A 139 16.63 5.95 -1.07
N ILE A 140 15.60 6.47 -1.75
CA ILE A 140 14.43 5.79 -2.34
C ILE A 140 13.32 5.41 -1.35
N LEU A 141 12.43 6.35 -1.04
CA LEU A 141 11.10 6.06 -0.48
C LEU A 141 10.04 7.04 -1.04
N ASN A 142 9.31 6.64 -2.09
CA ASN A 142 8.12 7.37 -2.53
C ASN A 142 6.89 6.91 -1.74
N PHE A 143 6.52 7.62 -0.68
CA PHE A 143 5.25 7.43 0.01
C PHE A 143 4.25 8.49 -0.44
N ILE A 144 2.99 8.12 -0.74
CA ILE A 144 1.90 9.09 -0.78
C ILE A 144 1.20 9.04 0.57
N LEU A 145 1.47 10.05 1.39
CA LEU A 145 0.67 10.36 2.58
C LEU A 145 -0.38 11.39 2.15
N ILE A 146 -1.65 11.03 2.19
CA ILE A 146 -2.75 11.99 2.01
C ILE A 146 -3.53 11.99 3.33
N ASP A 147 -3.79 13.18 3.87
CA ASP A 147 -4.67 13.34 5.02
C ASP A 147 -6.11 13.43 4.51
N GLU A 148 -6.99 12.55 5.01
CA GLU A 148 -8.41 12.49 4.64
C GLU A 148 -9.13 13.84 4.92
N ASN A 149 -8.63 14.67 5.84
CA ASN A 149 -9.28 15.90 6.26
C ASN A 149 -8.94 17.15 5.42
N ASN A 150 -8.01 17.07 4.45
CA ASN A 150 -7.33 18.26 3.94
C ASN A 150 -7.48 18.54 2.43
N LEU A 151 -8.54 18.03 1.78
CA LEU A 151 -8.80 18.28 0.35
C LEU A 151 -9.61 19.56 0.03
N GLN A 152 -10.00 20.36 1.03
CA GLN A 152 -10.62 21.69 0.80
C GLN A 152 -9.61 22.86 0.88
N GLY A 153 -8.36 22.61 1.27
CA GLY A 153 -7.31 23.62 1.40
C GLY A 153 -6.03 23.21 0.67
N LYS A 154 -5.24 24.19 0.26
CA LYS A 154 -4.01 24.04 -0.54
C LYS A 154 -3.14 22.84 -0.11
N GLN A 155 -2.88 22.00 -1.12
CA GLN A 155 -2.16 20.73 -1.12
C GLN A 155 -0.76 20.77 -0.48
N GLN A 156 -0.40 19.70 0.22
CA GLN A 156 0.98 19.18 0.20
C GLN A 156 0.93 17.67 -0.01
N ILE A 157 1.14 17.24 -1.25
CA ILE A 157 1.50 15.86 -1.56
C ILE A 157 3.00 15.77 -1.29
N PHE A 158 3.41 15.07 -0.24
CA PHE A 158 4.83 14.85 0.03
C PHE A 158 5.33 13.73 -0.90
N ILE A 159 5.81 14.11 -2.08
CA ILE A 159 6.64 13.26 -2.92
C ILE A 159 8.08 13.56 -2.52
N ASP A 160 8.74 12.67 -1.78
CA ASP A 160 10.18 12.82 -1.50
C ASP A 160 10.96 12.56 -2.80
N ASP A 161 11.40 13.63 -3.44
CA ASP A 161 12.06 13.63 -4.75
C ASP A 161 13.60 13.71 -4.63
N SER A 162 14.18 13.05 -3.62
CA SER A 162 15.63 13.03 -3.40
C SER A 162 16.40 12.17 -4.45
N ASP A 163 16.60 12.82 -5.60
CA ASP A 163 17.60 12.71 -6.70
C ASP A 163 17.35 11.74 -7.89
N PRO A 164 17.14 12.27 -9.13
CA PRO A 164 16.92 11.51 -10.37
C PRO A 164 18.18 11.05 -11.15
N LYS A 165 19.36 10.85 -10.53
CA LYS A 165 20.59 10.54 -11.30
C LYS A 165 21.36 9.33 -10.81
N LEU A 166 21.47 8.34 -11.71
CA LEU A 166 22.54 7.35 -11.97
C LEU A 166 21.84 6.27 -12.83
N VAL A 167 21.75 6.30 -14.16
CA VAL A 167 22.54 6.88 -15.27
C VAL A 167 21.57 7.28 -16.38
#